data_AF-A0A4R5HF53-F1
#
_entry.id   AF-A0A4R5HF53-F1
#
_cell.length_a   1.000
_cell.length_b   1.000
_cell.length_c   1.000
_cell.angle_alpha   90.00
_cell.angle_beta   90.00
_cell.angle_gamma   90.00
#
_symmetry.space_group_name_H-M   'P 1'
#
loop_
_entity.id
_entity.type
_entity.pdbx_description
1 polymer ?
#
loop_
_entity_poly.entity_id
_entity_poly.type
_entity_poly.pdbx_seq_one_letter_code
_entity_poly.pdbx_strand_id
1 'polypeptide(L)'
;MQDIFEILKNSKLLRSREALADFTDFEVERSAETVLCDELLSVYQGRAEHLQDYKTEHAIQLRQSTLEFCSNLKQNLGKKCYFYTMKGKPKQEYLLVFKCEDLELLGCLRIISKLKATEEEWSLAWGH
;
A
#
# COMPACT_ATOMS: atom_id res chain seq x y z
N MET A 1 3.41 -8.11 19.16
CA MET A 1 3.25 -7.57 17.81
C MET A 1 4.66 -7.43 17.27
N GLN A 2 5.02 -8.14 16.19
CA GLN A 2 6.31 -7.88 15.53
C GLN A 2 6.38 -6.39 15.20
N ASP A 3 7.54 -5.77 15.40
CA ASP A 3 7.69 -4.34 15.21
C ASP A 3 7.58 -4.01 13.71
N ILE A 4 6.45 -3.41 13.31
CA ILE A 4 6.19 -2.98 11.92
C ILE A 4 7.33 -2.09 11.44
N PHE A 5 7.97 -1.34 12.33
CA PHE A 5 9.14 -0.52 12.03
C PHE A 5 10.32 -1.37 11.54
N GLU A 6 10.66 -2.44 12.26
CA GLU A 6 11.73 -3.35 11.86
C GLU A 6 11.39 -4.09 10.57
N ILE A 7 10.12 -4.44 10.33
CA ILE A 7 9.71 -5.05 9.06
C ILE A 7 9.90 -4.04 7.90
N LEU A 8 9.43 -2.79 8.06
CA LEU A 8 9.57 -1.75 7.03
C LEU A 8 11.04 -1.41 6.76
N LYS A 9 11.87 -1.36 7.81
CA LYS A 9 13.31 -1.08 7.72
C LYS A 9 14.07 -2.17 6.96
N ASN A 10 13.69 -3.43 7.14
CA ASN A 10 14.32 -4.58 6.49
C ASN A 10 13.66 -4.95 5.15
N SER A 11 12.48 -4.39 4.86
CA SER A 11 11.76 -4.59 3.61
C SER A 11 12.52 -4.00 2.41
N LYS A 12 12.40 -4.68 1.28
CA LYS A 12 12.92 -4.23 -0.02
C LYS A 12 11.85 -3.58 -0.91
N LEU A 13 10.61 -3.48 -0.42
CA LEU A 13 9.52 -2.88 -1.18
C LEU A 13 9.77 -1.39 -1.43
N LEU A 14 9.33 -0.92 -2.60
CA LEU A 14 9.63 0.43 -3.11
C LEU A 14 9.28 1.55 -2.11
N ARG A 15 8.18 1.38 -1.37
CA ARG A 15 7.64 2.43 -0.48
C ARG A 15 7.91 2.22 0.99
N SER A 16 8.57 1.13 1.39
CA SER A 16 8.80 0.87 2.81
C SER A 16 9.71 1.91 3.49
N ARG A 17 10.69 2.47 2.77
CA ARG A 17 11.56 3.54 3.30
C ARG A 17 10.83 4.88 3.43
N GLU A 18 9.97 5.20 2.46
CA GLU A 18 9.14 6.41 2.49
C GLU A 18 8.13 6.34 3.65
N ALA A 19 7.45 5.21 3.76
CA ALA A 19 6.57 4.87 4.87
C ALA A 19 7.27 5.04 6.24
N LEU A 20 8.52 4.59 6.36
CA LEU A 20 9.33 4.75 7.58
C LEU A 20 9.68 6.21 7.89
N ALA A 21 9.96 7.03 6.87
CA ALA A 21 10.31 8.44 7.04
C ALA A 21 9.11 9.30 7.46
N ASP A 22 7.90 8.92 7.05
CA ASP A 22 6.65 9.58 7.43
C ASP A 22 6.12 9.19 8.82
N PHE A 23 6.83 8.29 9.50
CA PHE A 23 6.41 7.56 10.70
C PHE A 23 6.66 8.30 12.03
N THR A 24 6.90 9.61 12.03
CA THR A 24 7.31 10.35 13.23
C THR A 24 6.25 10.39 14.35
N ASP A 25 4.96 10.29 13.97
CA ASP A 25 3.82 10.01 14.85
C ASP A 25 2.85 9.17 14.04
N PHE A 26 2.50 7.97 14.50
CA PHE A 26 1.69 7.05 13.70
C PHE A 26 0.57 6.37 14.47
N GLU A 27 -0.51 6.12 13.75
CA GLU A 27 -1.55 5.18 14.13
C GLU A 27 -1.54 4.03 13.14
N VAL A 28 -1.46 2.80 13.66
CA VAL A 28 -1.65 1.60 12.85
C VAL A 28 -2.97 0.96 13.20
N GLU A 29 -3.82 0.82 12.19
CA GLU A 29 -5.11 0.17 12.30
C GLU A 29 -5.09 -1.14 11.51
N ARG A 30 -5.34 -2.26 12.18
CA ARG A 30 -5.42 -3.58 11.52
C ARG A 30 -6.84 -3.81 11.03
N SER A 31 -6.99 -4.26 9.78
CA SER A 31 -8.27 -4.83 9.34
C SER A 31 -8.54 -6.15 10.05
N ALA A 32 -9.79 -6.37 10.47
CA ALA A 32 -10.20 -7.64 11.08
C ALA A 32 -10.25 -8.79 10.05
N GLU A 33 -10.33 -8.45 8.76
CA GLU A 33 -10.55 -9.41 7.69
C GLU A 33 -9.23 -9.95 7.13
N THR A 34 -9.24 -11.24 6.81
CA THR A 34 -8.20 -11.90 6.02
C THR A 34 -8.74 -12.20 4.64
N VAL A 35 -7.93 -11.96 3.61
CA VAL A 35 -8.32 -12.13 2.20
C VAL A 35 -7.32 -13.05 1.51
N LEU A 36 -7.75 -13.82 0.51
CA LEU A 36 -6.82 -14.63 -0.28
C LEU A 36 -6.00 -13.76 -1.22
N CYS A 37 -4.72 -14.10 -1.40
CA CYS A 37 -3.83 -13.39 -2.31
C CYS A 37 -4.37 -13.39 -3.75
N ASP A 38 -5.07 -14.45 -4.15
CA ASP A 38 -5.72 -14.63 -5.46
C ASP A 38 -6.80 -13.56 -5.70
N GLU A 39 -7.62 -13.29 -4.69
CA GLU A 39 -8.71 -12.31 -4.74
C GLU A 39 -8.15 -10.89 -4.88
N LEU A 40 -7.10 -10.58 -4.11
CA LEU A 40 -6.40 -9.30 -4.22
C LEU A 40 -5.68 -9.12 -5.54
N LEU A 41 -5.07 -10.18 -6.07
CA LEU A 41 -4.31 -10.08 -7.31
C LEU A 41 -5.19 -9.56 -8.45
N SER A 42 -6.39 -10.13 -8.60
CA SER A 42 -7.36 -9.69 -9.61
C SER A 42 -7.73 -8.21 -9.45
N VAL A 43 -8.04 -7.79 -8.23
CA VAL A 43 -8.43 -6.40 -7.93
C VAL A 43 -7.29 -5.43 -8.22
N TYR A 44 -6.08 -5.74 -7.76
CA TYR A 44 -4.94 -4.83 -7.87
C TYR A 44 -4.31 -4.82 -9.27
N GLN A 45 -4.47 -5.88 -10.06
CA GLN A 45 -4.16 -5.85 -11.50
C GLN A 45 -5.03 -4.84 -12.23
N GLY A 46 -6.35 -4.88 -12.03
CA GLY A 46 -7.26 -3.88 -12.60
C GLY A 46 -6.93 -2.45 -12.15
N ARG A 47 -6.51 -2.26 -10.89
CA ARG A 47 -6.03 -0.95 -10.40
C ARG A 47 -4.75 -0.52 -11.11
N ALA A 48 -3.78 -1.41 -11.29
CA ALA A 48 -2.53 -1.08 -11.98
C ALA A 48 -2.76 -0.67 -13.45
N GLU A 49 -3.71 -1.34 -14.11
CA GLU A 49 -4.15 -1.01 -15.46
C GLU A 49 -4.81 0.36 -15.50
N HIS A 50 -5.78 0.62 -14.62
CA HIS A 50 -6.43 1.92 -14.53
C HIS A 50 -5.45 3.07 -14.26
N LEU A 51 -4.43 2.84 -13.42
CA LEU A 51 -3.40 3.83 -13.12
C LEU A 51 -2.50 4.18 -14.33
N GLN A 52 -2.51 3.36 -15.38
CA GLN A 52 -1.72 3.62 -16.59
C GLN A 52 -2.19 4.88 -17.35
N ASP A 53 -3.45 5.24 -17.20
CA ASP A 53 -4.04 6.40 -17.88
C ASP A 53 -3.64 7.74 -17.24
N TYR A 54 -3.10 7.68 -16.02
CA TYR A 54 -2.69 8.85 -15.25
C TYR A 54 -1.22 9.19 -15.47
N LYS A 55 -0.94 10.50 -15.60
CA LYS A 55 0.43 11.02 -15.85
C LYS A 55 1.03 11.76 -14.67
N THR A 56 0.28 11.93 -13.58
CA THR A 56 0.76 12.59 -12.37
C THR A 56 1.82 11.72 -11.69
N GLU A 57 2.75 12.36 -10.99
CA GLU A 57 3.82 11.66 -10.28
C GLU A 57 3.25 10.67 -9.24
N HIS A 58 2.23 11.08 -8.48
CA HIS A 58 1.57 10.23 -7.51
C HIS A 58 1.01 8.94 -8.14
N ALA A 59 0.26 9.05 -9.24
CA ALA A 59 -0.34 7.89 -9.88
C ALA A 59 0.71 6.95 -10.49
N ILE A 60 1.79 7.50 -11.04
CA ILE A 60 2.92 6.70 -11.55
C ILE A 60 3.58 5.91 -10.40
N GLN A 61 3.85 6.55 -9.27
CA GLN A 61 4.44 5.90 -8.11
C GLN A 61 3.51 4.83 -7.51
N LEU A 62 2.21 5.13 -7.42
CA LEU A 62 1.20 4.18 -6.98
C LEU A 62 1.09 2.99 -7.93
N ARG A 63 1.17 3.20 -9.24
CA ARG A 63 1.19 2.12 -10.24
C ARG A 63 2.38 1.20 -10.05
N GLN A 64 3.57 1.76 -9.88
CA GLN A 64 4.80 0.98 -9.68
C GLN A 64 4.71 0.10 -8.43
N SER A 65 4.31 0.67 -7.30
CA SER A 65 4.13 -0.08 -6.05
C SER A 65 2.98 -1.08 -6.13
N THR A 66 1.92 -0.79 -6.90
CA THR A 66 0.84 -1.74 -7.17
C THR A 66 1.30 -2.91 -8.02
N LEU A 67 2.14 -2.68 -9.04
CA LEU A 67 2.71 -3.74 -9.86
C LEU A 67 3.68 -4.63 -9.06
N GLU A 68 4.51 -4.04 -8.21
CA GLU A 68 5.35 -4.77 -7.24
C GLU A 68 4.49 -5.66 -6.33
N PHE A 69 3.41 -5.09 -5.78
CA PHE A 69 2.47 -5.83 -4.93
C PHE A 69 1.81 -6.98 -5.70
N CYS A 70 1.36 -6.77 -6.93
CA CYS A 70 0.81 -7.84 -7.78
C CYS A 70 1.82 -8.96 -8.02
N SER A 71 3.09 -8.63 -8.24
CA SER A 71 4.16 -9.62 -8.38
C SER A 71 4.30 -10.46 -7.12
N ASN A 72 4.29 -9.85 -5.94
CA ASN A 72 4.40 -10.55 -4.66
C ASN A 72 3.18 -11.42 -4.36
N LEU A 73 1.96 -10.94 -4.66
CA LEU A 73 0.73 -11.72 -4.55
C LEU A 73 0.76 -12.96 -5.45
N LYS A 74 1.23 -12.81 -6.70
CA LYS A 74 1.35 -13.92 -7.66
C LYS A 74 2.32 -15.01 -7.18
N GLN A 75 3.35 -14.66 -6.41
CA GLN A 75 4.26 -15.63 -5.80
C GLN A 75 3.66 -16.33 -4.57
N ASN A 76 2.55 -15.82 -4.03
CA ASN A 76 1.89 -16.27 -2.81
C ASN A 76 0.42 -16.68 -3.05
N LEU A 77 0.09 -17.19 -4.26
CA LEU A 77 -1.26 -17.70 -4.55
C LEU A 77 -1.67 -18.81 -3.57
N GLY A 78 -2.95 -18.84 -3.22
CA GLY A 78 -3.54 -19.71 -2.21
C GLY A 78 -3.23 -19.32 -0.76
N LYS A 79 -2.41 -18.29 -0.52
CA LYS A 79 -2.09 -17.80 0.83
C LYS A 79 -3.07 -16.73 1.28
N LYS A 80 -3.25 -16.61 2.59
CA LYS A 80 -4.06 -15.54 3.19
C LYS A 80 -3.19 -14.36 3.56
N CYS A 81 -3.77 -13.18 3.50
CA CYS A 81 -3.14 -11.95 3.93
C CYS A 81 -4.11 -11.09 4.72
N TYR A 82 -3.56 -10.13 5.46
CA TYR A 82 -4.31 -9.13 6.20
C TYR A 82 -3.64 -7.77 6.07
N PHE A 83 -4.39 -6.72 6.37
CA PHE A 83 -3.99 -5.35 6.08
C PHE A 83 -3.77 -4.58 7.37
N TYR A 84 -2.82 -3.65 7.29
CA TYR A 84 -2.79 -2.50 8.18
C TYR A 84 -2.93 -1.23 7.35
N THR A 85 -3.72 -0.30 7.86
CA THR A 85 -3.66 1.09 7.43
C THR A 85 -2.77 1.83 8.41
N MET A 86 -1.74 2.43 7.88
CA MET A 86 -0.75 3.19 8.61
C MET A 86 -0.94 4.66 8.29
N LYS A 87 -1.29 5.45 9.30
CA LYS A 87 -1.55 6.88 9.19
C LYS A 87 -0.33 7.60 9.74
N GLY A 88 0.43 8.27 8.88
CA GLY A 88 1.61 9.06 9.25
C GLY A 88 1.25 10.54 9.48
N LYS A 89 2.18 11.43 9.09
CA LYS A 89 1.95 12.89 8.99
C LYS A 89 0.60 13.21 8.31
N PRO A 90 0.02 14.41 8.55
CA PRO A 90 -1.29 14.77 8.00
C PRO A 90 -1.39 14.42 6.52
N LYS A 91 -2.41 13.62 6.19
CA LYS A 91 -2.76 13.21 4.82
C LYS A 91 -1.82 12.18 4.15
N GLN A 92 -0.88 11.59 4.89
CA GLN A 92 -0.07 10.46 4.40
C GLN A 92 -0.60 9.15 5.00
N GLU A 93 -1.12 8.30 4.14
CA GLU A 93 -1.61 6.98 4.51
C GLU A 93 -0.92 5.91 3.70
N TYR A 94 -0.59 4.80 4.35
CA TYR A 94 0.00 3.63 3.71
C TYR A 94 -0.85 2.41 4.01
N LEU A 95 -1.14 1.64 2.96
CA LEU A 95 -1.67 0.29 3.11
C LEU A 95 -0.51 -0.69 3.14
N LEU A 96 -0.38 -1.41 4.26
CA LEU A 96 0.58 -2.48 4.43
C LEU A 96 -0.16 -3.81 4.35
N VAL A 97 0.35 -4.75 3.55
CA VAL A 97 -0.27 -6.06 3.37
C VAL A 97 0.69 -7.14 3.81
N PHE A 98 0.27 -7.97 4.75
CA PHE A 98 1.10 -9.01 5.35
C PHE A 98 0.53 -10.39 5.08
N LYS A 99 1.40 -11.33 4.77
CA LYS A 99 1.04 -12.75 4.72
C LYS A 99 0.72 -13.27 6.12
N CYS A 100 -0.35 -14.03 6.27
CA CYS A 100 -0.83 -14.48 7.57
C CYS A 100 0.16 -15.44 8.28
N GLU A 101 0.85 -16.27 7.52
CA GLU A 101 1.60 -17.42 8.04
C GLU A 101 2.92 -17.04 8.71
N ASP A 102 3.66 -16.08 8.15
CA ASP A 102 5.01 -15.71 8.59
C ASP A 102 5.21 -14.19 8.75
N LEU A 103 4.13 -13.41 8.56
CA LEU A 103 4.14 -11.94 8.67
C LEU A 103 5.10 -11.29 7.65
N GLU A 104 5.35 -11.94 6.53
CA GLU A 104 6.05 -11.32 5.39
C GLU A 104 5.24 -10.14 4.84
N LEU A 105 5.89 -8.99 4.68
CA LEU A 105 5.27 -7.81 4.05
C LEU A 105 5.24 -8.01 2.53
N LEU A 106 4.04 -8.19 1.99
CA LEU A 106 3.78 -8.41 0.57
C LEU A 106 3.60 -7.10 -0.20
N GLY A 107 3.07 -6.05 0.45
CA GLY A 107 2.75 -4.79 -0.21
C GLY A 107 2.87 -3.60 0.73
N CYS A 108 3.35 -2.48 0.18
CA CYS A 108 3.41 -1.18 0.85
C CYS A 108 2.98 -0.12 -0.17
N LEU A 109 1.75 0.38 -0.04
CA LEU A 109 1.13 1.26 -1.01
C LEU A 109 0.81 2.60 -0.36
N ARG A 110 1.27 3.70 -0.94
CA ARG A 110 0.88 5.05 -0.50
C ARG A 110 -0.51 5.37 -1.05
N ILE A 111 -1.47 5.61 -0.17
CA ILE A 111 -2.85 5.90 -0.54
C ILE A 111 -3.23 7.32 -0.14
N ILE A 112 -4.14 7.93 -0.91
CA ILE A 112 -4.72 9.23 -0.60
C ILE A 112 -6.21 9.04 -0.34
N SER A 113 -6.66 9.43 0.84
CA SER A 113 -8.09 9.42 1.18
C SER A 113 -8.79 10.64 0.58
N LYS A 114 -9.75 10.39 -0.32
CA LYS A 114 -10.59 11.47 -0.91
C LYS A 114 -11.31 12.30 0.14
N LEU A 115 -11.65 11.70 1.28
CA LEU A 115 -12.33 12.38 2.39
C LEU A 115 -11.41 13.36 3.15
N LYS A 116 -10.09 13.20 3.00
CA LYS A 116 -9.07 13.99 3.71
C LYS A 116 -8.29 14.94 2.81
N ALA A 117 -8.28 14.68 1.50
CA ALA A 117 -7.62 15.53 0.51
C ALA A 117 -8.48 16.76 0.19
N THR A 118 -7.83 17.91 0.03
CA THR A 118 -8.47 19.07 -0.61
C THR A 118 -8.70 18.78 -2.09
N GLU A 119 -9.54 19.59 -2.74
CA GLU A 119 -9.77 19.48 -4.19
C GLU A 119 -8.47 19.69 -4.98
N GLU A 120 -7.62 20.65 -4.57
CA GLU A 120 -6.31 20.90 -5.18
C GLU A 120 -5.38 19.69 -5.02
N GLU A 121 -5.30 19.10 -3.83
CA GLU A 121 -4.48 17.91 -3.58
C GLU A 121 -4.97 16.71 -4.39
N TRP A 122 -6.29 16.57 -4.52
CA TRP A 122 -6.90 15.53 -5.32
C TRP A 122 -6.61 15.74 -6.82
N SER A 123 -6.76 16.96 -7.33
CA SER A 123 -6.40 17.31 -8.71
C SER A 123 -4.91 17.10 -8.97
N LEU A 124 -4.01 17.49 -8.07
CA LEU A 124 -2.57 17.24 -8.19
C LEU A 124 -2.24 15.73 -8.21
N ALA A 125 -2.94 14.94 -7.40
CA ALA A 125 -2.74 13.50 -7.33
C ALA A 125 -3.22 12.77 -8.59
N TRP A 126 -4.29 13.25 -9.24
CA TRP A 126 -5.02 12.52 -10.28
C TRP A 126 -5.13 13.24 -11.64
N GLY A 127 -4.63 14.48 -11.77
CA GLY A 127 -4.56 15.22 -13.02
C GLY A 127 -5.92 15.65 -13.58
N HIS A 128 -6.87 16.02 -12.71
CA HIS A 128 -8.16 16.59 -13.09
C HIS A 128 -8.09 18.10 -13.26
#